data_AF-A0A9D6MP86-F1
#
_entry.id   AF-A0A9D6MP86-F1
#
_cell.length_a   1.000
_cell.length_b   1.000
_cell.length_c   1.000
_cell.angle_alpha   90.00
_cell.angle_beta   90.00
_cell.angle_gamma   90.00
#
_symmetry.space_group_name_H-M   'P 1'
#
loop_
_entity.id
_entity.type
_entity.pdbx_description
1 polymer ?
#
loop_
_entity_poly.entity_id
_entity_poly.type
_entity_poly.pdbx_seq_one_letter_code
_entity_poly.pdbx_strand_id
1 'polypeptide(L)'
;MRDEKLLALKAFYLGRGITESPTKQQALDKVTCAIRKLEARNGPKDPLRRIFYLLLLAEIFRESGETKVYREAAKKEADDLLSEAFRYYMLVVEGTQTRKRVWGIGGEVYIRDQGIRNQRGRSIFDDWFNAVIRDEATAAVGLDERFLSKQDENFLYHMSLREIMRKHGLWDDCA
;
A
#
# COMPACT_ATOMS: atom_id res chain seq x y z
N MET A 1 -5.68 -12.00 -9.15
CA MET A 1 -5.67 -10.74 -9.94
C MET A 1 -6.39 -9.59 -9.26
N ARG A 2 -7.73 -9.58 -9.08
CA ARG A 2 -8.42 -8.46 -8.38
C ARG A 2 -8.02 -8.37 -6.90
N ASP A 3 -7.92 -9.50 -6.21
CA ASP A 3 -7.57 -9.57 -4.79
C ASP A 3 -6.16 -9.02 -4.49
N GLU A 4 -5.20 -9.22 -5.40
CA GLU A 4 -3.83 -8.73 -5.24
C GLU A 4 -3.74 -7.22 -5.46
N LYS A 5 -4.57 -6.65 -6.34
CA LYS A 5 -4.73 -5.19 -6.46
C LYS A 5 -5.28 -4.61 -5.16
N LEU A 6 -6.31 -5.24 -4.59
CA LEU A 6 -6.88 -4.82 -3.31
C LEU A 6 -5.87 -4.95 -2.16
N LEU A 7 -5.05 -6.01 -2.16
CA LEU A 7 -3.97 -6.22 -1.19
C LEU A 7 -2.93 -5.09 -1.27
N ALA A 8 -2.47 -4.75 -2.48
CA ALA A 8 -1.54 -3.65 -2.71
C ALA A 8 -2.10 -2.29 -2.26
N LEU A 9 -3.35 -1.99 -2.63
CA LEU A 9 -4.06 -0.77 -2.20
C LEU A 9 -4.24 -0.73 -0.68
N LYS A 10 -4.56 -1.87 -0.06
CA LYS A 10 -4.72 -1.94 1.39
C LYS A 10 -3.40 -1.66 2.10
N ALA A 11 -2.29 -2.23 1.62
CA ALA A 11 -0.96 -1.96 2.15
C ALA A 11 -0.63 -0.46 2.05
N PHE A 12 -0.95 0.17 0.91
CA PHE A 12 -0.80 1.61 0.72
C PHE A 12 -1.60 2.43 1.75
N TYR A 13 -2.94 2.33 1.77
CA TYR A 13 -3.75 3.18 2.64
C TYR A 13 -3.48 2.93 4.12
N LEU A 14 -3.34 1.66 4.52
CA LEU A 14 -3.05 1.31 5.90
C LEU A 14 -1.65 1.79 6.32
N GLY A 15 -0.65 1.68 5.44
CA GLY A 15 0.70 2.17 5.68
C GLY A 15 0.75 3.68 5.86
N ARG A 16 0.03 4.44 5.03
CA ARG A 16 -0.14 5.89 5.19
C ARG A 16 -0.79 6.25 6.52
N GLY A 17 -1.89 5.58 6.86
CA GLY A 17 -2.58 5.81 8.15
C GLY A 17 -1.72 5.48 9.37
N ILE A 18 -0.88 4.44 9.31
CA ILE A 18 0.05 4.10 10.39
C ILE A 18 1.20 5.12 10.50
N THR A 19 1.71 5.60 9.36
CA THR A 19 2.82 6.57 9.32
C THR A 19 2.47 7.87 10.04
N GLU A 20 1.21 8.28 9.94
CA GLU A 20 0.67 9.52 10.52
C GLU A 20 0.14 9.32 11.96
N SER A 21 0.20 8.10 12.50
CA SER A 21 -0.38 7.75 13.80
C SER A 21 0.62 7.85 14.96
N PRO A 22 0.20 8.31 16.15
CA PRO A 22 1.04 8.29 17.36
C PRO A 22 1.43 6.87 17.80
N THR A 23 0.70 5.83 17.35
CA THR A 23 1.00 4.43 17.66
C THR A 23 1.82 3.73 16.57
N LYS A 24 2.52 4.48 15.71
CA LYS A 24 3.37 3.95 14.63
C LYS A 24 4.32 2.85 15.11
N GLN A 25 5.04 3.08 16.21
CA GLN A 25 6.01 2.11 16.72
C GLN A 25 5.35 0.80 17.15
N GLN A 26 4.22 0.87 17.86
CA GLN A 26 3.46 -0.32 18.23
C GLN A 26 3.00 -1.11 16.99
N ALA A 27 2.55 -0.41 15.94
CA ALA A 27 2.17 -1.07 14.69
C ALA A 27 3.37 -1.76 14.01
N LEU A 28 4.55 -1.13 14.00
CA LEU A 28 5.78 -1.72 13.48
C LEU A 28 6.15 -3.01 14.23
N ASP A 29 6.10 -2.99 15.56
CA ASP A 29 6.41 -4.16 16.40
C ASP A 29 5.45 -5.32 16.09
N LYS A 30 4.14 -5.02 15.97
CA LYS A 30 3.10 -6.01 15.61
C LYS A 30 3.33 -6.60 14.22
N VAL A 31 3.61 -5.76 13.22
CA VAL A 31 3.83 -6.21 11.83
C VAL A 31 5.11 -7.04 11.71
N THR A 32 6.18 -6.63 12.41
CA THR A 32 7.45 -7.38 12.44
C THR A 32 7.27 -8.75 13.11
N CYS A 33 6.55 -8.80 14.23
CA CYS A 33 6.19 -10.07 14.87
C CYS A 33 5.35 -10.96 13.93
N ALA A 34 4.37 -10.38 13.24
CA ALA A 34 3.51 -11.10 12.29
C ALA A 34 4.32 -11.79 11.18
N ILE A 35 5.31 -11.09 10.61
CA ILE A 35 6.20 -11.65 9.58
C ILE A 35 6.95 -12.87 10.13
N ARG A 36 7.62 -12.74 11.28
CA ARG A 36 8.36 -13.84 11.92
C ARG A 36 7.48 -15.07 12.21
N LYS A 37 6.25 -14.84 12.66
CA LYS A 37 5.29 -15.92 12.92
C LYS A 37 4.85 -16.63 11.64
N LEU A 38 4.63 -15.89 10.56
CA LEU A 38 4.27 -16.46 9.26
C LEU A 38 5.44 -17.21 8.60
N GLU A 39 6.67 -16.75 8.80
CA GLU A 39 7.88 -17.47 8.40
C GLU A 39 8.00 -18.79 9.16
N ALA A 40 7.81 -18.78 10.48
CA ALA A 40 7.88 -19.98 11.31
C ALA A 40 6.75 -20.98 11.04
N ARG A 41 5.51 -20.49 10.82
CA ARG A 41 4.34 -21.35 10.55
C ARG A 41 4.38 -21.96 9.16
N ASN A 42 4.80 -21.18 8.17
CA ASN A 42 4.94 -21.57 6.76
C ASN A 42 3.74 -22.35 6.17
N GLY A 43 2.52 -21.93 6.49
CA GLY A 43 1.29 -22.50 5.94
C GLY A 43 1.00 -22.04 4.50
N PRO A 44 0.04 -22.67 3.81
CA PRO A 44 -0.21 -22.44 2.37
C PRO A 44 -0.64 -21.00 2.03
N LYS A 45 -1.25 -20.28 2.97
CA LYS A 45 -1.67 -18.87 2.79
C LYS A 45 -0.65 -17.87 3.33
N ASP A 46 0.39 -18.34 3.99
CA ASP A 46 1.32 -17.50 4.72
C ASP A 46 2.27 -16.70 3.81
N PRO A 47 2.77 -17.22 2.68
CA PRO A 47 3.55 -16.42 1.73
C PRO A 47 2.80 -15.16 1.26
N LEU A 48 1.54 -15.28 0.83
CA LEU A 48 0.75 -14.11 0.41
C LEU A 48 0.51 -13.11 1.55
N ARG A 49 0.33 -13.61 2.78
CA ARG A 49 0.22 -12.76 3.97
C ARG A 49 1.55 -12.06 4.29
N ARG A 50 2.69 -12.74 4.14
CA ARG A 50 4.03 -12.14 4.30
C ARG A 50 4.23 -11.02 3.29
N ILE A 51 3.88 -11.25 2.02
CA ILE A 51 3.91 -10.20 0.99
C ILE A 51 3.11 -8.98 1.47
N PHE A 52 1.87 -9.15 1.93
CA PHE A 52 1.07 -8.03 2.47
C PHE A 52 1.79 -7.26 3.59
N TYR A 53 2.33 -7.95 4.58
CA TYR A 53 3.01 -7.30 5.71
C TYR A 53 4.34 -6.63 5.32
N LEU A 54 5.09 -7.22 4.39
CA LEU A 54 6.31 -6.62 3.84
C LEU A 54 6.00 -5.36 3.01
N LEU A 55 4.96 -5.39 2.19
CA LEU A 55 4.48 -4.21 1.46
C LEU A 55 3.99 -3.12 2.42
N LEU A 56 3.34 -3.50 3.53
CA LEU A 56 2.92 -2.56 4.56
C LEU A 56 4.13 -1.87 5.22
N LEU A 57 5.19 -2.62 5.58
CA LEU A 57 6.42 -2.02 6.09
C LEU A 57 7.10 -1.13 5.04
N ALA A 58 7.17 -1.57 3.78
CA ALA A 58 7.71 -0.79 2.69
C ALA A 58 7.00 0.57 2.53
N GLU A 59 5.68 0.61 2.75
CA GLU A 59 4.90 1.85 2.72
C GLU A 59 5.12 2.71 3.96
N ILE A 60 5.15 2.14 5.17
CA ILE A 60 5.39 2.89 6.41
C ILE A 60 6.77 3.56 6.38
N PHE A 61 7.74 2.91 5.75
CA PHE A 61 9.10 3.39 5.59
C PHE A 61 9.35 4.06 4.23
N ARG A 62 8.31 4.41 3.46
CA ARG A 62 8.44 4.87 2.07
C ARG A 62 9.38 6.06 1.87
N GLU A 63 9.49 6.93 2.86
CA GLU A 63 10.38 8.11 2.84
C GLU A 63 11.72 7.87 3.55
N SER A 64 11.96 6.68 4.10
CA SER A 64 13.20 6.30 4.76
C SER A 64 14.06 5.36 3.88
N GLY A 65 15.34 5.26 4.21
CA GLY A 65 16.25 4.33 3.54
C GLY A 65 15.87 2.84 3.71
N GLU A 66 15.08 2.52 4.75
CA GLU A 66 14.68 1.14 5.07
C GLU A 66 13.65 0.56 4.10
N THR A 67 12.93 1.37 3.32
CA THR A 67 11.94 0.90 2.33
C THR A 67 12.54 -0.13 1.36
N LYS A 68 13.83 0.02 1.01
CA LYS A 68 14.51 -0.85 0.06
C LYS A 68 14.54 -2.31 0.54
N VAL A 69 14.84 -2.53 1.82
CA VAL A 69 14.92 -3.88 2.41
C VAL A 69 13.58 -4.59 2.33
N TYR A 70 12.50 -3.89 2.69
CA TYR A 70 11.16 -4.46 2.66
C TYR A 70 10.63 -4.69 1.24
N ARG A 71 10.99 -3.82 0.28
CA ARG A 71 10.64 -4.01 -1.14
C ARG A 71 11.37 -5.21 -1.74
N GLU A 72 12.66 -5.36 -1.47
CA GLU A 72 13.44 -6.50 -1.96
C GLU A 72 12.91 -7.82 -1.40
N ALA A 73 12.58 -7.86 -0.10
CA ALA A 73 11.96 -9.03 0.52
C ALA A 73 10.57 -9.33 -0.05
N ALA A 74 9.70 -8.32 -0.22
CA ALA A 74 8.38 -8.50 -0.80
C ALA A 74 8.45 -8.97 -2.25
N LYS A 75 9.39 -8.43 -3.04
CA LYS A 75 9.62 -8.84 -4.43
C LYS A 75 10.03 -10.31 -4.49
N LYS A 76 10.99 -10.71 -3.67
CA LYS A 76 11.45 -12.11 -3.62
C LYS A 76 10.31 -13.07 -3.34
N GLU A 77 9.53 -12.83 -2.29
CA GLU A 77 8.38 -13.67 -1.93
C GLU A 77 7.29 -13.68 -3.03
N ALA A 78 7.08 -12.54 -3.69
CA ALA A 78 6.13 -12.45 -4.80
C ALA A 78 6.60 -13.23 -6.04
N ASP A 79 7.89 -13.13 -6.39
CA ASP A 79 8.49 -13.88 -7.49
C ASP A 79 8.40 -15.40 -7.23
N ASP A 80 8.71 -15.84 -6.01
CA ASP A 80 8.61 -17.25 -5.59
C ASP A 80 7.17 -17.79 -5.67
N LEU A 81 6.17 -16.95 -5.42
CA LEU A 81 4.74 -17.31 -5.46
C LEU A 81 4.09 -17.09 -6.85
N LEU A 82 4.81 -16.52 -7.82
CA LEU A 82 4.23 -15.99 -9.07
C LEU A 82 3.07 -15.01 -8.80
N SER A 83 3.19 -14.20 -7.75
CA SER A 83 2.19 -13.22 -7.34
C SER A 83 2.43 -11.84 -7.94
N GLU A 84 1.37 -11.20 -8.41
CA GLU A 84 1.45 -9.86 -9.00
C GLU A 84 1.34 -8.75 -7.94
N ALA A 85 1.18 -9.09 -6.67
CA ALA A 85 0.95 -8.15 -5.57
C ALA A 85 2.06 -7.10 -5.46
N PHE A 86 3.33 -7.50 -5.59
CA PHE A 86 4.45 -6.55 -5.57
C PHE A 86 4.40 -5.59 -6.76
N ARG A 87 4.10 -6.08 -7.96
CA ARG A 87 3.97 -5.22 -9.16
C ARG A 87 2.83 -4.21 -9.01
N TYR A 88 1.66 -4.65 -8.53
CA TYR A 88 0.54 -3.74 -8.26
C TYR A 88 0.91 -2.69 -7.20
N TYR A 89 1.63 -3.07 -6.16
CA TYR A 89 2.13 -2.11 -5.18
C TYR A 89 3.07 -1.08 -5.80
N MET A 90 3.99 -1.50 -6.67
CA MET A 90 4.88 -0.56 -7.36
C MET A 90 4.11 0.40 -8.28
N LEU A 91 3.05 -0.05 -8.96
CA LEU A 91 2.17 0.86 -9.70
C LEU A 91 1.52 1.90 -8.79
N VAL A 92 1.05 1.50 -7.60
CA VAL A 92 0.51 2.45 -6.61
C VAL A 92 1.58 3.43 -6.15
N VAL A 93 2.80 2.95 -5.87
CA VAL A 93 3.93 3.81 -5.48
C VAL A 93 4.22 4.85 -6.57
N GLU A 94 4.32 4.42 -7.83
CA GLU A 94 4.58 5.32 -8.96
C GLU A 94 3.44 6.31 -9.17
N GLY A 95 2.20 5.82 -9.14
CA GLY A 95 1.00 6.64 -9.37
C GLY A 95 0.75 7.69 -8.28
N THR A 96 1.24 7.46 -7.06
CA THR A 96 1.06 8.37 -5.91
C THR A 96 2.30 9.20 -5.58
N GLN A 97 3.40 9.04 -6.32
CA GLN A 97 4.63 9.79 -6.13
C GLN A 97 4.57 11.12 -6.89
N THR A 98 4.67 12.25 -6.19
CA THR A 98 4.59 13.60 -6.79
C THR A 98 5.85 14.04 -7.54
N ARG A 99 6.86 13.17 -7.70
CA ARG A 99 8.08 13.51 -8.44
C ARG A 99 7.81 13.51 -9.95
N LYS A 100 7.26 14.61 -10.47
CA LYS A 100 7.31 14.90 -11.90
C LYS A 100 8.72 15.38 -12.26
N ARG A 101 9.52 14.54 -12.93
CA ARG A 101 10.54 15.05 -13.85
C ARG A 101 9.80 15.62 -15.06
N VAL A 102 9.64 16.93 -15.13
CA VAL A 102 9.13 17.60 -16.33
C VAL A 102 10.35 17.92 -17.21
N TRP A 103 10.48 17.25 -18.34
CA TRP A 103 11.39 17.68 -19.40
C TRP A 103 10.78 18.91 -20.07
N GLY A 104 11.23 20.10 -19.66
CA GLY A 104 10.94 21.35 -20.36
C GLY A 104 12.00 21.65 -21.40
N ILE A 105 11.56 22.14 -22.57
CA ILE A 105 12.44 22.70 -23.61
C ILE A 105 13.12 23.94 -22.99
N GLY A 106 14.33 23.78 -22.43
CA GLY A 106 15.12 24.89 -21.89
C GLY A 106 15.86 24.67 -20.56
N GLY A 107 15.75 23.52 -19.89
CA GLY A 107 16.57 23.22 -18.70
C GLY A 107 15.87 22.40 -17.62
N GLU A 108 16.65 21.84 -16.70
CA GLU A 108 16.17 21.05 -15.56
C GLU A 108 15.42 21.93 -14.55
N VAL A 109 14.09 21.95 -14.61
CA VAL A 109 13.26 22.58 -13.57
C VAL A 109 12.95 21.54 -12.50
N TYR A 110 13.62 21.64 -11.35
CA TYR A 110 13.29 20.87 -10.16
C TYR A 110 12.00 21.43 -9.52
N ILE A 111 10.87 20.78 -9.76
CA ILE A 111 9.64 21.07 -9.01
C ILE A 111 9.86 20.60 -7.56
N ARG A 112 9.66 21.49 -6.58
CA ARG A 112 9.71 21.18 -5.15
C ARG A 112 8.90 19.92 -4.84
N ASP A 113 9.49 19.02 -4.07
CA ASP A 113 8.83 17.83 -3.51
C ASP A 113 7.51 18.26 -2.83
N GLN A 114 6.39 17.71 -3.29
CA GLN A 114 5.05 17.97 -2.71
C GLN A 114 4.57 16.81 -1.82
N GLY A 115 5.44 15.83 -1.51
CA GLY A 115 5.12 14.69 -0.64
C GLY A 115 4.30 13.59 -1.33
N ILE A 116 3.78 12.65 -0.55
CA ILE A 116 2.97 11.51 -1.07
C ILE A 116 1.49 11.91 -1.11
N ARG A 117 0.85 11.75 -2.27
CA ARG A 117 -0.59 12.00 -2.40
C ARG A 117 -1.36 10.83 -1.79
N ASN A 118 -1.83 11.04 -0.55
CA ASN A 118 -2.68 10.11 0.21
C ASN A 118 -4.17 10.51 0.19
N GLN A 119 -4.51 11.60 -0.50
CA GLN A 119 -5.86 12.16 -0.49
C GLN A 119 -6.78 11.30 -1.34
N ARG A 120 -7.85 10.76 -0.71
CA ARG A 120 -9.08 10.40 -1.44
C ARG A 120 -9.61 11.68 -2.09
N GLY A 121 -9.17 11.93 -3.34
CA GLY A 121 -9.51 13.06 -4.21
C GLY A 121 -9.61 14.45 -3.58
N ARG A 122 -8.64 15.32 -3.87
CA ARG A 122 -8.94 16.75 -4.05
C ARG A 122 -9.82 16.90 -5.30
N SER A 123 -10.86 17.72 -5.23
CA SER A 123 -11.64 18.11 -6.41
C SER A 123 -10.72 18.71 -7.48
N ILE A 124 -10.61 18.06 -8.63
CA ILE A 124 -10.05 18.66 -9.84
C ILE A 124 -11.26 19.03 -10.69
N PHE A 125 -11.48 20.34 -10.87
CA PHE A 125 -12.52 20.85 -11.75
C PHE A 125 -12.03 20.76 -13.20
N ASP A 126 -12.70 19.96 -14.03
CA ASP A 126 -12.67 20.13 -15.49
C ASP A 126 -13.88 20.99 -15.91
N ASP A 127 -13.71 21.74 -16.99
CA ASP A 127 -14.54 22.87 -17.47
C ASP A 127 -16.05 22.61 -17.70
N TRP A 128 -16.54 21.39 -17.44
CA TRP A 128 -17.94 20.98 -17.63
C TRP A 128 -18.45 20.16 -16.42
N PHE A 129 -18.64 20.85 -15.27
CA PHE A 129 -19.41 20.46 -14.07
C PHE A 129 -19.67 18.96 -13.78
N ASN A 130 -18.62 18.13 -13.78
CA ASN A 130 -18.66 16.80 -13.15
C ASN A 130 -17.37 16.62 -12.34
N ALA A 131 -17.46 16.74 -11.02
CA ALA A 131 -16.34 16.43 -10.13
C ALA A 131 -16.09 14.91 -10.16
N VAL A 132 -15.07 14.47 -10.90
CA VAL A 132 -14.60 13.09 -10.83
C VAL A 132 -13.59 12.98 -9.71
N ILE A 133 -14.01 12.41 -8.58
CA ILE A 133 -13.11 11.99 -7.52
C ILE A 133 -12.33 10.80 -8.08
N ARG A 134 -11.04 11.00 -8.41
CA ARG A 134 -10.15 9.92 -8.84
C ARG A 134 -9.04 9.77 -7.83
N ASP A 135 -9.13 8.74 -7.00
CA ASP A 135 -8.03 8.34 -6.15
C ASP A 135 -6.88 7.77 -7.02
N GLU A 136 -5.69 8.37 -6.89
CA GLU A 136 -4.54 8.05 -7.73
C GLU A 136 -4.06 6.61 -7.53
N ALA A 137 -4.22 6.07 -6.32
CA ALA A 137 -3.81 4.71 -6.00
C ALA A 137 -4.69 3.67 -6.72
N THR A 138 -6.02 3.78 -6.63
CA THR A 138 -6.96 2.89 -7.32
C THR A 138 -6.84 3.00 -8.84
N ALA A 139 -6.70 4.22 -9.36
CA ALA A 139 -6.48 4.45 -10.77
C ALA A 139 -5.17 3.81 -11.28
N ALA A 140 -4.09 3.83 -10.49
CA ALA A 140 -2.80 3.26 -10.88
C ALA A 140 -2.85 1.74 -11.11
N VAL A 141 -3.76 1.04 -10.43
CA VAL A 141 -3.98 -0.40 -10.62
C VAL A 141 -5.14 -0.71 -11.58
N GLY A 142 -5.68 0.32 -12.24
CA GLY A 142 -6.82 0.20 -13.16
C GLY A 142 -8.10 -0.25 -12.47
N LEU A 143 -8.28 0.13 -11.20
CA LEU A 143 -9.55 0.00 -10.51
C LEU A 143 -10.29 1.34 -10.54
N ASP A 144 -11.60 1.25 -10.56
CA ASP A 144 -12.50 2.39 -10.50
C ASP A 144 -13.36 2.21 -9.26
N GLU A 145 -13.25 3.18 -8.33
CA GLU A 145 -13.92 3.14 -7.04
C GLU A 145 -15.44 2.96 -7.17
N ARG A 146 -16.04 3.41 -8.28
CA ARG A 146 -17.48 3.27 -8.57
C ARG A 146 -17.93 1.82 -8.72
N PHE A 147 -17.00 0.90 -8.99
CA PHE A 147 -17.28 -0.53 -9.20
C PHE A 147 -16.69 -1.42 -8.09
N LEU A 148 -16.29 -0.81 -6.96
CA LEU A 148 -15.94 -1.57 -5.76
C LEU A 148 -17.21 -2.17 -5.14
N SER A 149 -17.12 -3.44 -4.74
CA SER A 149 -18.17 -4.03 -3.93
C SER A 149 -18.12 -3.43 -2.53
N LYS A 150 -19.23 -3.48 -1.77
CA LYS A 150 -19.23 -3.10 -0.35
C LYS A 150 -18.19 -3.86 0.47
N GLN A 151 -17.89 -5.12 0.08
CA GLN A 151 -16.88 -5.93 0.73
C GLN A 151 -15.46 -5.42 0.43
N ASP A 152 -15.20 -5.02 -0.81
CA ASP A 152 -13.90 -4.46 -1.22
C ASP A 152 -13.68 -3.11 -0.52
N GLU A 153 -14.70 -2.26 -0.50
CA GLU A 153 -14.68 -0.97 0.20
C GLU A 153 -14.40 -1.15 1.70
N ASN A 154 -15.13 -2.06 2.35
CA ASN A 154 -14.90 -2.40 3.76
C ASN A 154 -13.47 -2.90 4.00
N PHE A 155 -12.96 -3.76 3.13
CA PHE A 155 -11.59 -4.25 3.24
C PHE A 155 -10.57 -3.12 3.07
N LEU A 156 -10.67 -2.30 2.02
CA LEU A 156 -9.73 -1.23 1.71
C LEU A 156 -9.70 -0.15 2.78
N TYR A 157 -10.87 0.28 3.24
CA TYR A 157 -11.00 1.55 3.94
C TYR A 157 -11.35 1.45 5.42
N HIS A 158 -11.99 0.36 5.84
CA HIS A 158 -12.53 0.25 7.20
C HIS A 158 -11.81 -0.82 8.03
N MET A 159 -11.35 -1.90 7.41
CA MET A 159 -10.68 -2.97 8.15
C MET A 159 -9.34 -2.51 8.73
N SER A 160 -9.21 -2.56 10.05
CA SER A 160 -8.00 -2.15 10.79
C SER A 160 -6.89 -3.21 10.72
N LEU A 161 -5.64 -2.80 11.03
CA LEU A 161 -4.52 -3.73 11.18
C LEU A 161 -4.85 -4.86 12.17
N ARG A 162 -5.51 -4.51 13.29
CA ARG A 162 -5.95 -5.46 14.32
C ARG A 162 -6.88 -6.52 13.77
N GLU A 163 -7.90 -6.11 13.02
CA GLU A 163 -8.87 -7.04 12.43
C GLU A 163 -8.21 -7.96 11.38
N ILE A 164 -7.32 -7.42 10.55
CA ILE A 164 -6.55 -8.22 9.58
C ILE A 164 -5.69 -9.26 10.30
N MET A 165 -4.92 -8.84 11.31
CA MET A 165 -4.07 -9.76 12.09
C MET A 165 -4.87 -10.83 12.82
N ARG A 166 -6.04 -10.49 13.37
CA ARG A 166 -6.96 -11.48 13.97
C ARG A 166 -7.44 -12.51 12.97
N LYS A 167 -7.85 -12.08 11.77
CA LYS A 167 -8.26 -12.99 10.68
C LYS A 167 -7.11 -13.89 10.21
N HIS A 168 -5.86 -13.49 10.41
CA HIS A 168 -4.68 -14.29 10.11
C HIS A 168 -4.22 -15.19 11.28
N GLY A 169 -4.84 -15.06 12.46
CA GLY A 169 -4.46 -15.75 13.68
C GLY A 169 -3.11 -15.28 14.24
N LEU A 170 -2.85 -13.96 14.20
CA LEU A 170 -1.55 -13.37 14.58
C LEU A 170 -1.65 -12.34 15.71
N TRP A 171 -2.85 -11.86 16.03
CA TRP A 171 -3.01 -10.72 16.94
C TRP A 171 -2.60 -11.03 18.38
N ASP A 172 -3.11 -12.13 18.93
CA ASP A 172 -2.88 -12.51 20.32
C ASP A 172 -1.44 -13.04 20.54
N ASP A 173 -0.84 -13.60 19.48
CA ASP A 173 0.54 -14.12 19.50
C ASP A 173 1.62 -13.03 19.44
N CYS A 174 1.23 -11.82 19.06
CA CYS A 174 2.09 -10.67 18.97
C CYS A 174 1.75 -9.63 20.03
N ALA A 175 0.92 -9.97 21.04
CA ALA A 175 0.41 -9.13 22.12
C ALA A 175 1.50 -8.40 22.91
#